data_AF-A0A9Y1ZA90-F1
#
_entry.id   AF-A0A9Y1ZA90-F1
#
_cell.length_a   1.000
_cell.length_b   1.000
_cell.length_c   1.000
_cell.angle_alpha   90.00
_cell.angle_beta   90.00
_cell.angle_gamma   90.00
#
_symmetry.space_group_name_H-M   'P 1'
#
loop_
_entity.id
_entity.type
_entity.pdbx_description
1 polymer ?
#
loop_
_entity_poly.entity_id
_entity_poly.type
_entity_poly.pdbx_seq_one_letter_code
_entity_poly.pdbx_strand_id
1 'polypeptide(L)'
;MAGAPSLESEAHLWDGTGVYGHDEFVQRVENASDGGLEVSYSGDSSICGEEDCPESVVQDLVDVGSASIGNSSSQWPSNDVFLIPYTFPTVASVTHVISHEETWERYWVPFAEEYGVVPFFFGVPFFRQLMIGQDTHDADDSIRTPEDLEGLAIRRTESENASTAIEAWGANPESVAWGDTVEGLRTGVIDGAETWSSAAAAFGMTETLGEVVVNDWSIGYQGWWASVDWLQSLDDEDRELLADVTRELTEDAVHLHDDVVEERIGQTSPPADGTAMAEHDITVNTLEDDELDAWRAPVDPQDHPELYDQIYAYVDDLGVDGQEFHDYLWTEARADTTPTDVTDVTVDTWWDDYVDDL
;
A
#
# COMPACT_ATOMS: atom_id res chain seq x y z
N MET A 1 17.33 33.63 12.36
CA MET A 1 17.25 33.17 10.96
C MET A 1 18.22 32.00 10.83
N ALA A 2 17.83 30.85 11.38
CA ALA A 2 18.42 29.59 10.95
C ALA A 2 17.83 29.33 9.56
N GLY A 3 18.68 29.07 8.57
CA GLY A 3 18.21 28.73 7.23
C GLY A 3 17.52 27.37 7.28
N ALA A 4 16.44 27.23 6.52
CA ALA A 4 15.86 25.91 6.24
C ALA A 4 16.98 24.97 5.76
N PRO A 5 17.04 23.72 6.25
CA PRO A 5 17.94 22.73 5.71
C PRO A 5 17.67 22.58 4.21
N SER A 6 18.73 22.46 3.41
CA SER A 6 18.60 22.12 2.00
C SER A 6 18.27 20.63 1.87
N LEU A 7 17.27 20.29 1.06
CA LEU A 7 16.82 18.94 0.71
C LEU A 7 17.96 17.93 0.39
N GLU A 8 19.16 18.40 0.01
CA GLU A 8 20.34 17.55 -0.24
C GLU A 8 20.89 16.81 1.01
N SER A 9 20.47 17.12 2.24
CA SER A 9 20.94 16.41 3.47
C SER A 9 20.00 15.34 4.01
N GLU A 10 18.81 15.15 3.44
CA GLU A 10 17.77 14.21 3.93
C GLU A 10 17.75 12.87 3.19
N ALA A 11 18.48 12.76 2.07
CA ALA A 11 18.56 11.54 1.26
C ALA A 11 19.19 10.31 1.97
N HIS A 12 19.69 10.46 3.19
CA HIS A 12 20.26 9.38 4.00
C HIS A 12 19.29 8.79 5.03
N LEU A 13 18.04 9.27 5.11
CA LEU A 13 17.10 8.89 6.16
C LEU A 13 16.04 7.90 5.69
N TRP A 14 15.78 7.87 4.39
CA TRP A 14 15.02 6.82 3.72
C TRP A 14 15.98 5.72 3.26
N ASP A 15 16.63 5.01 4.18
CA ASP A 15 17.57 3.93 3.82
C ASP A 15 16.86 2.59 3.65
N GLY A 16 17.33 1.77 2.69
CA GLY A 16 16.87 0.40 2.47
C GLY A 16 15.64 0.27 1.55
N THR A 17 15.14 -0.96 1.46
CA THR A 17 14.00 -1.35 0.62
C THR A 17 12.64 -1.14 1.30
N GLY A 18 12.63 -1.10 2.64
CA GLY A 18 11.46 -0.80 3.47
C GLY A 18 11.27 0.69 3.66
N VAL A 19 10.74 1.37 2.66
CA VAL A 19 10.44 2.81 2.68
C VAL A 19 9.13 3.09 3.41
N TYR A 20 9.13 2.77 4.71
CA TYR A 20 7.99 2.90 5.59
C TYR A 20 7.94 4.23 6.35
N GLY A 21 9.01 5.04 6.34
CA GLY A 21 9.01 6.40 6.90
C GLY A 21 9.15 6.51 8.43
N HIS A 22 9.27 5.40 9.17
CA HIS A 22 9.32 5.42 10.64
C HIS A 22 10.47 6.27 11.22
N ASP A 23 11.70 6.05 10.75
CA ASP A 23 12.87 6.79 11.25
C ASP A 23 12.80 8.28 10.88
N GLU A 24 12.24 8.59 9.72
CA GLU A 24 12.05 9.98 9.27
C GLU A 24 10.99 10.69 10.11
N PHE A 25 9.87 10.01 10.39
CA PHE A 25 8.83 10.53 11.27
C PHE A 25 9.34 10.86 12.67
N VAL A 26 10.05 9.91 13.32
CA VAL A 26 10.63 10.15 14.65
C VAL A 26 11.53 11.38 14.63
N GLN A 27 12.44 11.47 13.66
CA GLN A 27 13.38 12.58 13.57
C GLN A 27 12.69 13.92 13.28
N ARG A 28 11.73 13.97 12.35
CA ARG A 28 11.01 15.21 12.01
C ARG A 28 10.19 15.72 13.19
N VAL A 29 9.47 14.86 13.88
CA VAL A 29 8.67 15.24 15.06
C VAL A 29 9.55 15.73 16.21
N GLU A 30 10.61 14.99 16.56
CA GLU A 30 11.50 15.39 17.66
C GLU A 30 12.24 16.71 17.35
N ASN A 31 12.65 16.92 16.10
CA ASN A 31 13.30 18.16 15.69
C ASN A 31 12.33 19.34 15.62
N ALA A 32 11.14 19.15 15.05
CA ALA A 32 10.13 20.21 14.92
C ALA A 32 9.61 20.67 16.28
N SER A 33 9.53 19.76 17.25
CA SER A 33 9.05 20.04 18.61
C SER A 33 10.16 20.54 19.56
N ASP A 34 11.40 20.74 19.09
CA ASP A 34 12.57 21.01 19.92
C ASP A 34 12.74 19.96 21.07
N GLY A 35 12.34 18.72 20.83
CA GLY A 35 12.30 17.61 21.80
C GLY A 35 11.14 17.66 22.80
N GLY A 36 10.11 18.45 22.51
CA GLY A 36 8.87 18.53 23.30
C GLY A 36 7.98 17.29 23.14
N LEU A 37 8.01 16.68 21.96
CA LEU A 37 7.39 15.40 21.64
C LEU A 37 8.46 14.32 21.52
N GLU A 38 8.22 13.16 22.13
CA GLU A 38 9.07 11.96 22.03
C GLU A 38 8.25 10.86 21.35
N VAL A 39 8.79 10.27 20.29
CA VAL A 39 8.12 9.19 19.54
C VAL A 39 8.75 7.85 19.90
N SER A 40 7.97 6.96 20.51
CA SER A 40 8.40 5.59 20.82
C SER A 40 7.94 4.60 19.74
N TYR A 41 8.84 4.21 18.85
CA TYR A 41 8.57 3.22 17.81
C TYR A 41 8.81 1.77 18.28
N SER A 42 7.91 0.86 17.90
CA SER A 42 8.06 -0.60 18.13
C SER A 42 7.83 -1.36 16.81
N GLY A 43 8.90 -1.89 16.24
CA GLY A 43 8.88 -2.65 14.98
C GLY A 43 8.77 -4.17 15.15
N ASP A 44 9.01 -4.89 14.06
CA ASP A 44 9.09 -6.36 13.97
C ASP A 44 7.88 -7.11 14.54
N SER A 45 6.69 -6.51 14.39
CA SER A 45 5.42 -7.04 14.92
C SER A 45 5.46 -7.32 16.43
N SER A 46 6.26 -6.59 17.20
CA SER A 46 6.48 -6.86 18.62
C SER A 46 5.29 -6.53 19.54
N ILE A 47 4.41 -5.63 19.08
CA ILE A 47 3.15 -5.27 19.75
C ILE A 47 1.96 -5.86 18.99
N CYS A 48 1.87 -5.56 17.69
CA CYS A 48 0.87 -6.04 16.75
C CYS A 48 1.52 -6.24 15.37
N GLY A 49 0.98 -7.16 14.57
CA GLY A 49 1.30 -7.37 13.17
C GLY A 49 0.33 -6.64 12.24
N GLU A 50 0.49 -6.88 10.94
CA GLU A 50 -0.28 -6.22 9.88
C GLU A 50 -1.81 -6.43 10.01
N GLU A 51 -2.23 -7.61 10.43
CA GLU A 51 -3.64 -8.00 10.48
C GLU A 51 -4.35 -7.55 11.77
N ASP A 52 -3.63 -7.40 12.89
CA ASP A 52 -4.20 -7.06 14.21
C ASP A 52 -3.79 -5.68 14.74
N CYS A 53 -2.87 -4.96 14.09
CA CYS A 53 -2.58 -3.55 14.42
C CYS A 53 -3.79 -2.61 14.27
N PRO A 54 -4.65 -2.72 13.23
CA PRO A 54 -5.86 -1.92 13.14
C PRO A 54 -6.75 -2.05 14.39
N GLU A 55 -6.90 -3.27 14.92
CA GLU A 55 -7.64 -3.50 16.18
C GLU A 55 -6.93 -2.86 17.39
N SER A 56 -5.59 -2.91 17.41
CA SER A 56 -4.79 -2.33 18.49
C SER A 56 -4.93 -0.81 18.59
N VAL A 57 -5.10 -0.12 17.45
CA VAL A 57 -5.41 1.33 17.43
C VAL A 57 -6.79 1.59 18.02
N VAL A 58 -7.82 0.85 17.57
CA VAL A 58 -9.20 1.00 18.06
C VAL A 58 -9.32 0.70 19.57
N GLN A 59 -8.45 -0.15 20.11
CA GLN A 59 -8.41 -0.49 21.54
C GLN A 59 -7.53 0.43 22.39
N ASP A 60 -6.97 1.50 21.81
CA ASP A 60 -6.00 2.39 22.44
C ASP A 60 -4.79 1.65 23.05
N LEU A 61 -4.37 0.53 22.45
CA LEU A 61 -3.15 -0.18 22.83
C LEU A 61 -1.90 0.50 22.24
N VAL A 62 -2.07 1.12 21.09
CA VAL A 62 -1.10 1.99 20.42
C VAL A 62 -1.82 3.24 19.90
N ASP A 63 -1.16 4.39 19.94
CA ASP A 63 -1.72 5.65 19.44
C ASP A 63 -1.83 5.66 17.90
N VAL A 64 -0.82 5.06 17.24
CA VAL A 64 -0.71 4.90 15.79
C VAL A 64 -0.29 3.47 15.47
N GLY A 65 -0.98 2.83 14.53
CA GLY A 65 -0.71 1.46 14.06
C GLY A 65 -0.46 1.40 12.57
N SER A 66 0.36 0.45 12.11
CA SER A 66 0.68 0.26 10.70
C SER A 66 -0.06 -0.95 10.14
N ALA A 67 -0.73 -0.77 9.00
CA ALA A 67 -1.28 -1.86 8.21
C ALA A 67 -1.45 -1.39 6.77
N SER A 68 -1.09 -2.24 5.80
CA SER A 68 -1.44 -1.98 4.40
C SER A 68 -2.96 -1.85 4.24
N ILE A 69 -3.42 -1.09 3.25
CA ILE A 69 -4.87 -0.94 2.98
C ILE A 69 -5.54 -2.33 2.89
N GLY A 70 -4.87 -3.31 2.26
CA GLY A 70 -5.41 -4.66 2.09
C GLY A 70 -5.34 -5.57 3.32
N ASN A 71 -4.46 -5.33 4.29
CA ASN A 71 -4.53 -6.05 5.57
C ASN A 71 -5.51 -5.37 6.53
N SER A 72 -5.64 -4.04 6.41
CA SER A 72 -6.57 -3.24 7.21
C SER A 72 -8.04 -3.58 6.95
N SER A 73 -8.37 -4.13 5.77
CA SER A 73 -9.75 -4.51 5.42
C SER A 73 -10.30 -5.67 6.23
N SER A 74 -9.46 -6.41 6.96
CA SER A 74 -9.94 -7.35 8.00
C SER A 74 -10.79 -6.66 9.07
N GLN A 75 -10.40 -5.44 9.45
CA GLN A 75 -11.09 -4.62 10.45
C GLN A 75 -11.95 -3.53 9.83
N TRP A 76 -11.57 -3.01 8.67
CA TRP A 76 -12.29 -1.97 7.94
C TRP A 76 -12.58 -2.39 6.50
N PRO A 77 -13.55 -3.30 6.26
CA PRO A 77 -13.76 -3.92 4.95
C PRO A 77 -14.01 -2.93 3.79
N SER A 78 -14.54 -1.75 4.08
CA SER A 78 -14.76 -0.70 3.10
C SER A 78 -13.46 -0.24 2.40
N ASN A 79 -12.29 -0.41 3.05
CA ASN A 79 -10.99 -0.04 2.47
C ASN A 79 -10.65 -0.84 1.22
N ASP A 80 -11.28 -2.01 1.00
CA ASP A 80 -11.10 -2.77 -0.22
C ASP A 80 -11.59 -2.01 -1.47
N VAL A 81 -12.40 -0.94 -1.36
CA VAL A 81 -12.80 -0.15 -2.54
C VAL A 81 -11.61 0.46 -3.28
N PHE A 82 -10.52 0.80 -2.58
CA PHE A 82 -9.30 1.32 -3.21
C PHE A 82 -8.46 0.23 -3.87
N LEU A 83 -8.71 -1.05 -3.56
CA LEU A 83 -7.97 -2.19 -4.08
C LEU A 83 -8.66 -2.87 -5.27
N ILE A 84 -9.80 -2.33 -5.72
CA ILE A 84 -10.51 -2.86 -6.89
C ILE A 84 -9.54 -2.85 -8.10
N PRO A 85 -9.37 -3.98 -8.81
CA PRO A 85 -8.35 -4.14 -9.84
C PRO A 85 -8.35 -3.05 -10.92
N TYR A 86 -7.15 -2.61 -11.30
CA TYR A 86 -6.91 -1.65 -12.39
C TYR A 86 -7.62 -0.28 -12.25
N THR A 87 -8.07 0.07 -11.04
CA THR A 87 -8.73 1.36 -10.78
C THR A 87 -7.79 2.53 -11.06
N PHE A 88 -6.51 2.42 -10.70
CA PHE A 88 -5.51 3.47 -10.84
C PHE A 88 -4.57 3.19 -12.04
N PRO A 89 -4.40 4.12 -12.99
CA PRO A 89 -3.54 3.91 -14.17
C PRO A 89 -2.05 4.15 -13.91
N THR A 90 -1.69 4.92 -12.87
CA THR A 90 -0.29 5.24 -12.53
C THR A 90 -0.11 5.28 -11.01
N VAL A 91 1.12 5.07 -10.55
CA VAL A 91 1.46 5.20 -9.13
C VAL A 91 1.21 6.63 -8.62
N ALA A 92 1.53 7.66 -9.44
CA ALA A 92 1.25 9.06 -9.11
C ALA A 92 -0.25 9.32 -8.86
N SER A 93 -1.14 8.67 -9.63
CA SER A 93 -2.59 8.81 -9.45
C SER A 93 -3.09 8.22 -8.12
N VAL A 94 -2.38 7.26 -7.52
CA VAL A 94 -2.80 6.60 -6.28
C VAL A 94 -2.81 7.61 -5.13
N THR A 95 -1.66 8.23 -4.85
CA THR A 95 -1.54 9.21 -3.76
C THR A 95 -2.41 10.43 -4.04
N HIS A 96 -2.38 10.98 -5.27
CA HIS A 96 -3.20 12.14 -5.66
C HIS A 96 -4.68 11.93 -5.32
N VAL A 97 -5.26 10.80 -5.74
CA VAL A 97 -6.69 10.54 -5.53
C VAL A 97 -6.97 10.21 -4.07
N ILE A 98 -6.16 9.38 -3.42
CA ILE A 98 -6.41 8.95 -2.03
C ILE A 98 -6.37 10.13 -1.05
N SER A 99 -5.50 11.13 -1.29
CA SER A 99 -5.43 12.35 -0.48
C SER A 99 -6.26 13.50 -1.02
N HIS A 100 -7.04 13.30 -2.08
CA HIS A 100 -7.86 14.37 -2.67
C HIS A 100 -8.96 14.82 -1.70
N GLU A 101 -9.26 16.13 -1.65
CA GLU A 101 -10.33 16.72 -0.80
C GLU A 101 -11.65 15.96 -0.95
N GLU A 102 -12.05 15.66 -2.18
CA GLU A 102 -13.28 14.92 -2.46
C GLU A 102 -13.24 13.45 -1.97
N THR A 103 -12.07 12.80 -1.93
CA THR A 103 -11.91 11.48 -1.27
C THR A 103 -12.03 11.61 0.24
N TRP A 104 -11.45 12.66 0.84
CA TRP A 104 -11.61 12.94 2.26
C TRP A 104 -13.08 13.14 2.63
N GLU A 105 -13.78 14.02 1.93
CA GLU A 105 -15.18 14.33 2.20
C GLU A 105 -16.12 13.15 1.93
N ARG A 106 -15.88 12.41 0.84
CA ARG A 106 -16.77 11.30 0.44
C ARG A 106 -16.49 10.01 1.18
N TYR A 107 -15.27 9.78 1.65
CA TYR A 107 -14.88 8.48 2.20
C TYR A 107 -14.20 8.57 3.56
N TRP A 108 -13.08 9.30 3.69
CA TRP A 108 -12.30 9.25 4.94
C TRP A 108 -13.03 9.86 6.14
N VAL A 109 -13.84 10.91 5.93
CA VAL A 109 -14.68 11.48 6.99
C VAL A 109 -15.78 10.48 7.43
N PRO A 110 -16.64 9.94 6.55
CA PRO A 110 -17.58 8.88 6.93
C PRO A 110 -16.92 7.63 7.55
N PHE A 111 -15.76 7.24 7.02
CA PHE A 111 -14.95 6.14 7.55
C PHE A 111 -14.52 6.42 9.00
N ALA A 112 -14.06 7.64 9.28
CA ALA A 112 -13.64 8.02 10.63
C ALA A 112 -14.83 8.15 11.59
N GLU A 113 -15.98 8.62 11.13
CA GLU A 113 -17.23 8.64 11.93
C GLU A 113 -17.68 7.23 12.34
N GLU A 114 -17.51 6.23 11.46
CA GLU A 114 -17.88 4.84 11.74
C GLU A 114 -16.84 4.12 12.61
N TYR A 115 -15.54 4.27 12.29
CA TYR A 115 -14.48 3.45 12.88
C TYR A 115 -13.63 4.16 13.93
N GLY A 116 -13.76 5.47 14.10
CA GLY A 116 -12.99 6.26 15.06
C GLY A 116 -11.50 6.37 14.72
N VAL A 117 -11.12 6.15 13.47
CA VAL A 117 -9.74 6.18 12.99
C VAL A 117 -9.61 6.94 11.68
N VAL A 118 -8.44 7.53 11.45
CA VAL A 118 -8.08 8.22 10.19
C VAL A 118 -6.75 7.69 9.64
N PRO A 119 -6.51 7.76 8.32
CA PRO A 119 -5.15 7.60 7.81
C PRO A 119 -4.27 8.72 8.34
N PHE A 120 -3.16 8.34 8.95
CA PHE A 120 -2.20 9.25 9.59
C PHE A 120 -0.97 9.49 8.72
N PHE A 121 -0.57 8.51 7.91
CA PHE A 121 0.54 8.60 6.95
C PHE A 121 0.33 7.52 5.88
N PHE A 122 0.77 7.80 4.66
CA PHE A 122 0.90 6.79 3.62
C PHE A 122 2.33 6.70 3.10
N GLY A 123 2.80 5.46 2.91
CA GLY A 123 4.18 5.13 2.51
C GLY A 123 4.52 5.46 1.06
N VAL A 124 5.49 4.76 0.49
CA VAL A 124 5.75 4.85 -0.95
C VAL A 124 4.69 3.99 -1.67
N PRO A 125 3.88 4.55 -2.58
CA PRO A 125 2.89 3.78 -3.34
C PRO A 125 3.56 2.87 -4.36
N PHE A 126 2.98 1.69 -4.58
CA PHE A 126 3.36 0.72 -5.60
C PHE A 126 2.11 0.14 -6.26
N PHE A 127 2.30 -0.64 -7.32
CA PHE A 127 1.32 -1.64 -7.73
C PHE A 127 1.70 -3.02 -7.18
N ARG A 128 0.69 -3.85 -6.98
CA ARG A 128 0.81 -5.24 -6.54
C ARG A 128 1.11 -6.12 -7.74
N GLN A 129 2.05 -7.03 -7.55
CA GLN A 129 2.47 -8.07 -8.46
C GLN A 129 2.21 -9.45 -7.85
N LEU A 130 2.50 -10.50 -8.63
CA LEU A 130 2.63 -11.85 -8.10
C LEU A 130 4.11 -12.18 -7.87
N MET A 131 4.42 -12.51 -6.63
CA MET A 131 5.74 -12.94 -6.17
C MET A 131 5.75 -14.47 -6.15
N ILE A 132 6.46 -15.09 -7.09
CA ILE A 132 6.41 -16.53 -7.30
C ILE A 132 7.65 -17.19 -6.69
N GLY A 133 7.41 -18.25 -5.91
CA GLY A 133 8.47 -19.02 -5.25
C GLY A 133 9.43 -19.66 -6.24
N GLN A 134 10.71 -19.73 -5.87
CA GLN A 134 11.79 -20.29 -6.71
C GLN A 134 11.63 -21.78 -7.04
N ASP A 135 10.83 -22.51 -6.24
CA ASP A 135 10.59 -23.94 -6.40
C ASP A 135 9.27 -24.24 -7.15
N THR A 136 8.55 -23.20 -7.61
CA THR A 136 7.22 -23.30 -8.22
C THR A 136 7.28 -23.69 -9.70
N HIS A 137 8.23 -23.12 -10.46
CA HIS A 137 8.44 -23.42 -11.88
C HIS A 137 9.93 -23.38 -12.23
N ASP A 138 10.30 -24.04 -13.34
CA ASP A 138 11.67 -23.93 -13.88
C ASP A 138 11.86 -22.53 -14.46
N ALA A 139 13.04 -21.90 -14.28
CA ALA A 139 13.29 -20.52 -14.73
C ALA A 139 13.05 -20.24 -16.23
N ASP A 140 13.01 -21.28 -17.07
CA ASP A 140 12.69 -21.16 -18.50
C ASP A 140 11.16 -21.16 -18.80
N ASP A 141 10.32 -21.49 -17.81
CA ASP A 141 8.85 -21.61 -17.87
C ASP A 141 8.17 -20.51 -17.03
N SER A 142 8.47 -19.25 -17.36
CA SER A 142 7.96 -18.02 -16.73
C SER A 142 6.43 -17.86 -16.89
N ILE A 143 5.75 -17.33 -15.87
CA ILE A 143 4.27 -17.18 -15.83
C ILE A 143 3.84 -15.99 -16.69
N ARG A 144 3.17 -16.22 -17.82
CA ARG A 144 2.81 -15.15 -18.77
C ARG A 144 1.34 -14.78 -18.74
N THR A 145 0.50 -15.76 -18.50
CA THR A 145 -0.96 -15.62 -18.53
C THR A 145 -1.57 -16.19 -17.25
N PRO A 146 -2.80 -15.81 -16.89
CA PRO A 146 -3.49 -16.39 -15.73
C PRO A 146 -3.52 -17.92 -15.73
N GLU A 147 -3.64 -18.55 -16.91
CA GLU A 147 -3.64 -20.00 -17.06
C GLU A 147 -2.38 -20.68 -16.51
N ASP A 148 -1.24 -19.96 -16.45
CA ASP A 148 0.02 -20.48 -15.90
C ASP A 148 -0.03 -20.58 -14.36
N LEU A 149 -1.03 -19.98 -13.70
CA LEU A 149 -1.26 -20.10 -12.26
C LEU A 149 -2.19 -21.25 -11.86
N GLU A 150 -2.72 -22.03 -12.82
CA GLU A 150 -3.79 -23.00 -12.54
C GLU A 150 -3.41 -23.95 -11.38
N GLY A 151 -4.15 -23.84 -10.28
CA GLY A 151 -3.97 -24.68 -9.10
C GLY A 151 -2.83 -24.29 -8.15
N LEU A 152 -2.07 -23.24 -8.42
CA LEU A 152 -1.06 -22.72 -7.49
C LEU A 152 -1.72 -22.14 -6.24
N ALA A 153 -1.10 -22.35 -5.08
CA ALA A 153 -1.48 -21.76 -3.82
C ALA A 153 -0.83 -20.37 -3.68
N ILE A 154 -1.62 -19.30 -3.84
CA ILE A 154 -1.11 -17.92 -3.77
C ILE A 154 -1.55 -17.30 -2.45
N ARG A 155 -0.58 -16.91 -1.61
CA ARG A 155 -0.85 -16.13 -0.40
C ARG A 155 -1.50 -14.82 -0.76
N ARG A 156 -2.57 -14.48 -0.05
CA ARG A 156 -3.22 -13.17 -0.11
C ARG A 156 -3.11 -12.39 1.19
N THR A 157 -3.26 -11.08 1.08
CA THR A 157 -3.68 -10.21 2.18
C THR A 157 -5.12 -10.49 2.59
N GLU A 158 -5.58 -9.88 3.68
CA GLU A 158 -6.96 -10.06 4.16
C GLU A 158 -8.04 -9.48 3.22
N SER A 159 -7.63 -8.75 2.18
CA SER A 159 -8.48 -8.21 1.12
C SER A 159 -9.33 -9.27 0.40
N GLU A 160 -10.62 -8.98 0.25
CA GLU A 160 -11.56 -9.75 -0.56
C GLU A 160 -11.21 -9.64 -2.06
N ASN A 161 -10.73 -8.48 -2.53
CA ASN A 161 -10.27 -8.30 -3.91
C ASN A 161 -9.16 -9.28 -4.29
N ALA A 162 -8.21 -9.51 -3.38
CA ALA A 162 -7.12 -10.46 -3.62
C ALA A 162 -7.66 -11.88 -3.81
N SER A 163 -8.65 -12.28 -3.00
CA SER A 163 -9.33 -13.58 -3.18
C SER A 163 -10.02 -13.66 -4.54
N THR A 164 -10.84 -12.65 -4.86
CA THR A 164 -11.59 -12.58 -6.12
C THR A 164 -10.66 -12.64 -7.33
N ALA A 165 -9.57 -11.88 -7.33
CA ALA A 165 -8.63 -11.83 -8.44
C ALA A 165 -7.88 -13.16 -8.62
N ILE A 166 -7.34 -13.72 -7.54
CA ILE A 166 -6.61 -15.01 -7.58
C ILE A 166 -7.53 -16.14 -8.06
N GLU A 167 -8.77 -16.21 -7.57
CA GLU A 167 -9.75 -17.20 -8.02
C GLU A 167 -10.13 -17.01 -9.50
N ALA A 168 -10.31 -15.76 -9.93
CA ALA A 168 -10.63 -15.43 -11.32
C ALA A 168 -9.48 -15.80 -12.28
N TRP A 169 -8.24 -15.77 -11.80
CA TRP A 169 -7.06 -16.25 -12.53
C TRP A 169 -6.85 -17.76 -12.45
N GLY A 170 -7.69 -18.51 -11.71
CA GLY A 170 -7.64 -19.97 -11.64
C GLY A 170 -6.67 -20.54 -10.61
N ALA A 171 -6.11 -19.69 -9.75
CA ALA A 171 -5.28 -20.07 -8.62
C ALA A 171 -6.12 -20.22 -7.34
N ASN A 172 -5.50 -20.75 -6.29
CA ASN A 172 -6.12 -20.92 -4.98
C ASN A 172 -5.61 -19.82 -4.03
N PRO A 173 -6.46 -18.90 -3.55
CA PRO A 173 -6.04 -17.93 -2.55
C PRO A 173 -5.88 -18.61 -1.19
N GLU A 174 -4.72 -18.41 -0.57
CA GLU A 174 -4.41 -18.90 0.78
C GLU A 174 -4.25 -17.71 1.75
N SER A 175 -4.98 -17.73 2.86
CA SER A 175 -4.76 -16.77 3.95
C SER A 175 -3.59 -17.25 4.80
N VAL A 176 -2.47 -16.56 4.66
CA VAL A 176 -1.26 -16.75 5.46
C VAL A 176 -0.84 -15.38 5.96
N ALA A 177 -0.65 -15.28 7.28
CA ALA A 177 -0.24 -14.04 7.93
C ALA A 177 1.07 -13.53 7.32
N TRP A 178 1.24 -12.21 7.24
CA TRP A 178 2.42 -11.58 6.66
C TRP A 178 3.72 -12.15 7.26
N GLY A 179 3.74 -12.27 8.59
CA GLY A 179 4.85 -12.84 9.37
C GLY A 179 5.27 -14.27 8.98
N ASP A 180 4.34 -15.07 8.46
CA ASP A 180 4.56 -16.47 8.11
C ASP A 180 4.84 -16.67 6.61
N THR A 181 4.77 -15.60 5.79
CA THR A 181 4.83 -15.70 4.32
C THR A 181 6.16 -16.25 3.82
N VAL A 182 7.30 -15.79 4.36
CA VAL A 182 8.64 -16.27 3.95
C VAL A 182 8.81 -17.76 4.24
N GLU A 183 8.36 -18.23 5.41
CA GLU A 183 8.43 -19.65 5.75
C GLU A 183 7.41 -20.46 4.92
N GLY A 184 6.24 -19.89 4.62
CA GLY A 184 5.26 -20.48 3.72
C GLY A 184 5.84 -20.77 2.33
N LEU A 185 6.52 -19.78 1.74
CA LEU A 185 7.23 -19.92 0.47
C LEU A 185 8.36 -20.95 0.58
N ARG A 186 9.19 -20.85 1.63
CA ARG A 186 10.35 -21.74 1.85
C ARG A 186 9.96 -23.21 2.01
N THR A 187 8.79 -23.47 2.59
CA THR A 187 8.30 -24.83 2.85
C THR A 187 7.43 -25.38 1.72
N GLY A 188 7.03 -24.53 0.75
CA GLY A 188 6.08 -24.87 -0.30
C GLY A 188 4.66 -25.08 0.21
N VAL A 189 4.29 -24.44 1.33
CA VAL A 189 2.88 -24.35 1.77
C VAL A 189 2.10 -23.42 0.85
N ILE A 190 2.77 -22.39 0.34
CA ILE A 190 2.31 -21.48 -0.71
C ILE A 190 3.34 -21.46 -1.84
N ASP A 191 2.86 -21.39 -3.07
CA ASP A 191 3.65 -21.36 -4.30
C ASP A 191 4.02 -19.93 -4.73
N GLY A 192 3.32 -18.94 -4.17
CA GLY A 192 3.56 -17.53 -4.39
C GLY A 192 2.79 -16.65 -3.41
N ALA A 193 2.93 -15.34 -3.56
CA ALA A 193 2.21 -14.34 -2.78
C ALA A 193 1.83 -13.16 -3.68
N GLU A 194 0.63 -12.62 -3.49
CA GLU A 194 0.29 -11.30 -4.01
C GLU A 194 0.74 -10.22 -3.01
N THR A 195 1.59 -9.29 -3.47
CA THR A 195 2.12 -8.14 -2.70
C THR A 195 2.85 -7.21 -3.67
N TRP A 196 3.64 -6.24 -3.20
CA TRP A 196 4.45 -5.36 -4.05
C TRP A 196 5.94 -5.51 -3.74
N SER A 197 6.78 -5.20 -4.73
CA SER A 197 8.21 -5.52 -4.71
C SER A 197 8.98 -4.93 -3.53
N SER A 198 8.61 -3.72 -3.06
CA SER A 198 9.30 -3.10 -1.92
C SER A 198 9.03 -3.85 -0.62
N ALA A 199 7.78 -4.25 -0.36
CA ALA A 199 7.44 -5.07 0.79
C ALA A 199 8.09 -6.45 0.72
N ALA A 200 8.09 -7.09 -0.46
CA ALA A 200 8.76 -8.37 -0.65
C ALA A 200 10.26 -8.29 -0.35
N ALA A 201 10.94 -7.28 -0.86
CA ALA A 201 12.37 -7.07 -0.63
C ALA A 201 12.68 -6.70 0.84
N ALA A 202 11.90 -5.79 1.44
CA ALA A 202 12.07 -5.35 2.83
C ALA A 202 11.86 -6.49 3.83
N PHE A 203 10.94 -7.41 3.52
CA PHE A 203 10.62 -8.54 4.38
C PHE A 203 11.48 -9.79 4.11
N GLY A 204 12.47 -9.69 3.21
CA GLY A 204 13.42 -10.76 2.90
C GLY A 204 12.86 -11.88 2.04
N MET A 205 11.73 -11.66 1.34
CA MET A 205 11.14 -12.68 0.45
C MET A 205 12.04 -13.00 -0.73
N THR A 206 12.90 -12.07 -1.17
CA THR A 206 13.84 -12.27 -2.29
C THR A 206 14.72 -13.51 -2.13
N GLU A 207 14.98 -13.99 -0.91
CA GLU A 207 15.71 -15.25 -0.70
C GLU A 207 14.94 -16.53 -1.10
N THR A 208 13.64 -16.40 -1.37
CA THR A 208 12.72 -17.52 -1.62
C THR A 208 11.98 -17.41 -2.95
N LEU A 209 12.06 -16.25 -3.61
CA LEU A 209 11.39 -15.99 -4.88
C LEU A 209 12.28 -16.42 -6.05
N GLY A 210 11.64 -16.79 -7.15
CA GLY A 210 12.31 -17.00 -8.45
C GLY A 210 11.88 -15.97 -9.50
N GLU A 211 10.64 -15.49 -9.39
CA GLU A 211 10.04 -14.61 -10.39
C GLU A 211 9.10 -13.58 -9.73
N VAL A 212 9.05 -12.39 -10.31
CA VAL A 212 7.99 -11.39 -10.09
C VAL A 212 7.24 -11.18 -11.40
N VAL A 213 5.94 -11.46 -11.41
CA VAL A 213 5.06 -11.24 -12.57
C VAL A 213 4.46 -9.85 -12.47
N VAL A 214 4.88 -8.95 -13.35
CA VAL A 214 4.51 -7.52 -13.33
C VAL A 214 3.17 -7.33 -14.04
N ASN A 215 2.09 -7.79 -13.41
CA ASN A 215 0.71 -7.62 -13.88
C ASN A 215 0.02 -6.37 -13.29
N ASP A 216 0.65 -5.72 -12.31
CA ASP A 216 0.29 -4.44 -11.68
C ASP A 216 -1.22 -4.29 -11.45
N TRP A 217 -1.80 -5.31 -10.83
CA TRP A 217 -3.25 -5.54 -10.86
C TRP A 217 -4.04 -4.66 -9.90
N SER A 218 -3.44 -4.20 -8.80
CA SER A 218 -4.06 -3.38 -7.76
C SER A 218 -2.99 -2.55 -7.04
N ILE A 219 -3.39 -1.63 -6.16
CA ILE A 219 -2.46 -0.75 -5.45
C ILE A 219 -1.79 -1.46 -4.26
N GLY A 220 -0.48 -1.28 -4.11
CA GLY A 220 0.28 -1.63 -2.91
C GLY A 220 0.56 -0.36 -2.14
N TYR A 221 -0.15 -0.14 -1.03
CA TYR A 221 0.01 1.08 -0.25
C TYR A 221 -0.01 0.79 1.26
N GLN A 222 1.10 1.09 1.93
CA GLN A 222 1.18 1.00 3.39
C GLN A 222 0.53 2.24 4.01
N GLY A 223 -0.40 2.02 4.95
CA GLY A 223 -0.99 3.08 5.75
C GLY A 223 -0.56 2.99 7.21
N TRP A 224 -0.39 4.14 7.85
CA TRP A 224 -0.49 4.26 9.30
C TRP A 224 -1.85 4.84 9.65
N TRP A 225 -2.39 4.40 10.76
CA TRP A 225 -3.76 4.69 11.19
C TRP A 225 -3.72 5.21 12.63
N ALA A 226 -4.40 6.32 12.87
CA ALA A 226 -4.43 6.96 14.19
C ALA A 226 -5.87 7.01 14.73
N SER A 227 -6.00 6.89 16.04
CA SER A 227 -7.27 7.09 16.76
C SER A 227 -7.68 8.57 16.70
N VAL A 228 -8.92 8.84 16.30
CA VAL A 228 -9.48 10.20 16.31
C VAL A 228 -9.52 10.76 17.73
N ASP A 229 -9.93 9.94 18.72
CA ASP A 229 -9.97 10.33 20.13
C ASP A 229 -8.58 10.75 20.65
N TRP A 230 -7.53 10.02 20.25
CA TRP A 230 -6.16 10.37 20.58
C TRP A 230 -5.75 11.70 19.96
N LEU A 231 -5.98 11.89 18.66
CA LEU A 231 -5.65 13.13 17.96
C LEU A 231 -6.39 14.33 18.56
N GLN A 232 -7.67 14.19 18.91
CA GLN A 232 -8.47 15.23 19.58
C GLN A 232 -8.02 15.52 21.03
N SER A 233 -7.25 14.62 21.64
CA SER A 233 -6.73 14.81 23.00
C SER A 233 -5.44 15.63 23.04
N LEU A 234 -4.74 15.75 21.90
CA LEU A 234 -3.55 16.58 21.74
C LEU A 234 -3.91 18.06 21.81
N ASP A 235 -2.94 18.91 22.12
CA ASP A 235 -3.14 20.34 21.94
C ASP A 235 -3.00 20.74 20.46
N ASP A 236 -3.56 21.89 20.11
CA ASP A 236 -3.60 22.37 18.72
C ASP A 236 -2.20 22.45 18.09
N GLU A 237 -1.17 22.81 18.89
CA GLU A 237 0.21 22.99 18.41
C GLU A 237 0.86 21.64 18.09
N ASP A 238 0.76 20.66 18.98
CA ASP A 238 1.29 19.31 18.76
C ASP A 238 0.56 18.62 17.59
N ARG A 239 -0.76 18.82 17.48
CA ARG A 239 -1.57 18.23 16.42
C ARG A 239 -1.25 18.81 15.04
N GLU A 240 -1.15 20.14 14.91
CA GLU A 240 -0.73 20.81 13.67
C GLU A 240 0.68 20.36 13.26
N LEU A 241 1.60 20.23 14.21
CA LEU A 241 2.95 19.73 13.96
C LEU A 241 2.95 18.30 13.40
N LEU A 242 2.18 17.38 14.00
CA LEU A 242 2.08 16.00 13.50
C LEU A 242 1.45 15.93 12.11
N ALA A 243 0.45 16.77 11.85
CA ALA A 243 -0.22 16.85 10.56
C ALA A 243 0.74 17.33 9.46
N ASP A 244 1.46 18.43 9.71
CA ASP A 244 2.47 18.94 8.79
C ASP A 244 3.54 17.91 8.49
N VAL A 245 4.09 17.26 9.52
CA VAL A 245 5.11 16.23 9.34
C VAL A 245 4.58 15.06 8.52
N THR A 246 3.40 14.54 8.83
CA THR A 246 2.87 13.36 8.13
C THR A 246 2.40 13.64 6.70
N ARG A 247 1.89 14.84 6.45
CA ARG A 247 1.57 15.33 5.10
C ARG A 247 2.83 15.44 4.24
N GLU A 248 3.87 16.10 4.74
CA GLU A 248 5.16 16.23 4.05
C GLU A 248 5.83 14.87 3.83
N LEU A 249 5.79 13.98 4.82
CA LEU A 249 6.30 12.61 4.68
C LEU A 249 5.59 11.83 3.58
N THR A 250 4.27 11.97 3.47
CA THR A 250 3.47 11.26 2.45
C THR A 250 3.83 11.77 1.05
N GLU A 251 4.00 13.09 0.89
CA GLU A 251 4.45 13.71 -0.37
C GLU A 251 5.87 13.27 -0.75
N ASP A 252 6.81 13.32 0.21
CA ASP A 252 8.18 12.85 -0.01
C ASP A 252 8.22 11.35 -0.37
N ALA A 253 7.38 10.53 0.27
CA ALA A 253 7.32 9.11 0.01
C ALA A 253 6.90 8.81 -1.44
N VAL A 254 5.88 9.48 -1.98
CA VAL A 254 5.52 9.27 -3.39
C VAL A 254 6.63 9.70 -4.34
N HIS A 255 7.35 10.79 -4.05
CA HIS A 255 8.48 11.24 -4.89
C HIS A 255 9.67 10.27 -4.89
N LEU A 256 9.78 9.40 -3.89
CA LEU A 256 10.83 8.37 -3.80
C LEU A 256 10.55 7.14 -4.66
N HIS A 257 9.36 6.97 -5.24
CA HIS A 257 8.96 5.74 -5.93
C HIS A 257 9.99 5.26 -6.97
N ASP A 258 10.36 6.13 -7.92
CA ASP A 258 11.25 5.76 -9.03
C ASP A 258 12.65 5.38 -8.53
N ASP A 259 13.22 6.13 -7.57
CA ASP A 259 14.51 5.81 -6.95
C ASP A 259 14.47 4.44 -6.26
N VAL A 260 13.41 4.17 -5.52
CA VAL A 260 13.26 2.90 -4.79
C VAL A 260 13.12 1.73 -5.76
N VAL A 261 12.33 1.87 -6.81
CA VAL A 261 12.14 0.84 -7.85
C VAL A 261 13.45 0.56 -8.58
N GLU A 262 14.15 1.58 -9.05
CA GLU A 262 15.30 1.44 -9.95
C GLU A 262 16.60 1.11 -9.19
N GLU A 263 16.88 1.82 -8.10
CA GLU A 263 18.20 1.79 -7.45
C GLU A 263 18.27 0.82 -6.25
N ARG A 264 17.12 0.42 -5.69
CA ARG A 264 17.08 -0.39 -4.45
C ARG A 264 16.47 -1.76 -4.66
N ILE A 265 15.29 -1.80 -5.26
CA ILE A 265 14.53 -3.04 -5.48
C ILE A 265 15.03 -3.73 -6.74
N GLY A 266 15.16 -2.99 -7.84
CA GLY A 266 15.50 -3.54 -9.14
C GLY A 266 14.32 -4.18 -9.85
N GLN A 267 13.10 -3.62 -9.71
CA GLN A 267 11.92 -4.05 -10.49
C GLN A 267 12.03 -3.55 -11.94
N THR A 268 13.12 -3.89 -12.59
CA THR A 268 13.46 -3.62 -13.98
C THR A 268 13.83 -4.95 -14.64
N SER A 269 13.72 -5.04 -15.97
CA SER A 269 14.04 -6.27 -16.69
C SER A 269 15.19 -6.02 -17.69
N PRO A 270 16.42 -6.54 -17.44
CA PRO A 270 16.85 -7.26 -16.24
C PRO A 270 17.01 -6.31 -15.02
N PRO A 271 16.98 -6.85 -13.77
CA PRO A 271 17.26 -6.06 -12.57
C PRO A 271 18.64 -5.40 -12.62
N ALA A 272 18.74 -4.16 -12.14
CA ALA A 272 19.99 -3.43 -12.10
C ALA A 272 20.99 -4.03 -11.08
N ASP A 273 22.28 -4.05 -11.42
CA ASP A 273 23.33 -4.58 -10.54
C ASP A 273 23.31 -3.87 -9.16
N GLY A 274 23.34 -4.65 -8.08
CA GLY A 274 23.37 -4.12 -6.71
C GLY A 274 21.99 -3.84 -6.09
N THR A 275 20.91 -4.16 -6.81
CA THR A 275 19.54 -4.14 -6.29
C THR A 275 19.15 -5.45 -5.62
N ALA A 276 18.12 -5.43 -4.77
CA ALA A 276 17.65 -6.61 -4.04
C ALA A 276 17.25 -7.77 -4.98
N MET A 277 16.61 -7.48 -6.11
CA MET A 277 16.25 -8.51 -7.10
C MET A 277 17.46 -9.09 -7.81
N ALA A 278 18.46 -8.25 -8.17
CA ALA A 278 19.69 -8.72 -8.80
C ALA A 278 20.55 -9.57 -7.85
N GLU A 279 20.59 -9.25 -6.56
CA GLU A 279 21.37 -10.00 -5.56
C GLU A 279 20.91 -11.45 -5.38
N HIS A 280 19.64 -11.73 -5.69
CA HIS A 280 19.02 -13.05 -5.58
C HIS A 280 18.65 -13.67 -6.94
N ASP A 281 19.16 -13.11 -8.04
CA ASP A 281 18.91 -13.60 -9.41
C ASP A 281 17.41 -13.72 -9.75
N ILE A 282 16.57 -12.81 -9.20
CA ILE A 282 15.12 -12.81 -9.43
C ILE A 282 14.81 -12.42 -10.87
N THR A 283 13.92 -13.18 -11.50
CA THR A 283 13.39 -12.84 -12.83
C THR A 283 12.27 -11.82 -12.69
N VAL A 284 12.48 -10.60 -13.18
CA VAL A 284 11.40 -9.60 -13.33
C VAL A 284 10.74 -9.83 -14.68
N ASN A 285 9.57 -10.44 -14.65
CA ASN A 285 8.80 -10.83 -15.81
C ASN A 285 7.81 -9.71 -16.17
N THR A 286 8.24 -8.86 -17.10
CA THR A 286 7.41 -7.83 -17.72
C THR A 286 6.59 -8.42 -18.86
N LEU A 287 5.30 -8.17 -18.85
CA LEU A 287 4.33 -8.75 -19.77
C LEU A 287 4.10 -7.86 -21.00
N GLU A 288 3.78 -8.48 -22.14
CA GLU A 288 3.31 -7.79 -23.35
C GLU A 288 1.85 -7.33 -23.20
N ASP A 289 1.40 -6.41 -24.05
CA ASP A 289 0.05 -5.82 -23.96
C ASP A 289 -1.07 -6.88 -23.98
N ASP A 290 -0.96 -7.91 -24.82
CA ASP A 290 -1.96 -8.98 -24.91
C ASP A 290 -1.90 -9.96 -23.72
N GLU A 291 -0.72 -10.13 -23.11
CA GLU A 291 -0.57 -10.86 -21.86
C GLU A 291 -1.24 -10.07 -20.72
N LEU A 292 -0.98 -8.76 -20.59
CA LEU A 292 -1.63 -7.88 -19.62
C LEU A 292 -3.16 -7.86 -19.78
N ASP A 293 -3.65 -7.80 -21.01
CA ASP A 293 -5.09 -7.88 -21.30
C ASP A 293 -5.69 -9.21 -20.80
N ALA A 294 -4.95 -10.32 -20.86
CA ALA A 294 -5.39 -11.60 -20.34
C ALA A 294 -5.52 -11.60 -18.81
N TRP A 295 -4.62 -10.93 -18.09
CA TRP A 295 -4.72 -10.73 -16.63
C TRP A 295 -5.89 -9.83 -16.25
N ARG A 296 -6.11 -8.76 -17.03
CA ARG A 296 -7.13 -7.76 -16.75
C ARG A 296 -8.54 -8.24 -17.05
N ALA A 297 -8.76 -8.89 -18.18
CA ALA A 297 -10.09 -9.27 -18.66
C ALA A 297 -10.99 -9.98 -17.63
N PRO A 298 -10.53 -10.98 -16.85
CA PRO A 298 -11.40 -11.69 -15.91
C PRO A 298 -11.77 -10.89 -14.65
N VAL A 299 -11.09 -9.76 -14.39
CA VAL A 299 -11.24 -8.96 -13.17
C VAL A 299 -11.55 -7.49 -13.45
N ASP A 300 -11.72 -7.08 -14.72
CA ASP A 300 -11.97 -5.68 -15.05
C ASP A 300 -13.32 -5.22 -14.44
N PRO A 301 -13.33 -4.24 -13.51
CA PRO A 301 -14.56 -3.77 -12.87
C PRO A 301 -15.55 -3.11 -13.83
N GLN A 302 -15.11 -2.66 -15.01
CA GLN A 302 -16.00 -2.10 -16.03
C GLN A 302 -16.80 -3.19 -16.75
N ASP A 303 -16.23 -4.38 -16.92
CA ASP A 303 -16.87 -5.53 -17.57
C ASP A 303 -17.56 -6.46 -16.57
N HIS A 304 -17.05 -6.50 -15.33
CA HIS A 304 -17.47 -7.39 -14.25
C HIS A 304 -17.75 -6.64 -12.93
N PRO A 305 -18.59 -5.58 -12.92
CA PRO A 305 -18.86 -4.82 -11.69
C PRO A 305 -19.49 -5.69 -10.59
N GLU A 306 -20.21 -6.76 -10.95
CA GLU A 306 -20.84 -7.68 -10.00
C GLU A 306 -19.86 -8.46 -9.12
N LEU A 307 -18.58 -8.55 -9.51
CA LEU A 307 -17.53 -9.16 -8.69
C LEU A 307 -17.26 -8.33 -7.42
N TYR A 308 -17.62 -7.04 -7.44
CA TYR A 308 -17.30 -6.07 -6.41
C TYR A 308 -18.53 -5.58 -5.63
N ASP A 309 -19.71 -6.18 -5.86
CA ASP A 309 -20.97 -5.83 -5.18
C ASP A 309 -20.84 -5.82 -3.65
N GLN A 310 -20.10 -6.77 -3.08
CA GLN A 310 -19.88 -6.86 -1.63
C GLN A 310 -19.00 -5.71 -1.12
N ILE A 311 -18.01 -5.29 -1.92
CA ILE A 311 -17.11 -4.18 -1.58
C ILE A 311 -17.88 -2.87 -1.64
N TYR A 312 -18.70 -2.67 -2.68
CA TYR A 312 -19.59 -1.51 -2.76
C TYR A 312 -20.55 -1.46 -1.56
N ALA A 313 -21.09 -2.61 -1.14
CA ALA A 313 -21.96 -2.68 0.03
C ALA A 313 -21.25 -2.28 1.34
N TYR A 314 -19.96 -2.59 1.51
CA TYR A 314 -19.20 -2.11 2.68
C TYR A 314 -19.04 -0.59 2.70
N VAL A 315 -18.94 0.05 1.53
CA VAL A 315 -18.92 1.51 1.42
C VAL A 315 -20.32 2.10 1.64
N ASP A 316 -21.38 1.43 1.15
CA ASP A 316 -22.78 1.80 1.40
C ASP A 316 -23.10 1.86 2.91
N ASP A 317 -22.50 0.98 3.70
CA ASP A 317 -22.65 0.97 5.16
C ASP A 317 -22.05 2.21 5.84
N LEU A 318 -21.11 2.92 5.19
CA LEU A 318 -20.61 4.24 5.61
C LEU A 318 -21.58 5.38 5.25
N GLY A 319 -22.69 5.09 4.57
CA GLY A 319 -23.63 6.10 4.07
C GLY A 319 -23.21 6.76 2.76
N VAL A 320 -22.27 6.14 2.03
CA VAL A 320 -21.69 6.61 0.77
C VAL A 320 -22.05 5.60 -0.31
N ASP A 321 -22.60 6.01 -1.46
CA ASP A 321 -22.88 5.07 -2.55
C ASP A 321 -21.57 4.47 -3.08
N GLY A 322 -21.34 3.18 -2.81
CA GLY A 322 -20.06 2.53 -3.04
C GLY A 322 -19.68 2.43 -4.50
N GLN A 323 -20.66 2.21 -5.37
CA GLN A 323 -20.43 2.18 -6.81
C GLN A 323 -20.14 3.59 -7.34
N GLU A 324 -20.89 4.61 -6.92
CA GLU A 324 -20.62 6.00 -7.28
C GLU A 324 -19.25 6.47 -6.79
N PHE A 325 -18.83 6.03 -5.60
CA PHE A 325 -17.50 6.33 -5.07
C PHE A 325 -16.40 5.67 -5.91
N HIS A 326 -16.56 4.39 -6.30
CA HIS A 326 -15.61 3.72 -7.19
C HIS A 326 -15.55 4.36 -8.59
N ASP A 327 -16.70 4.76 -9.15
CA ASP A 327 -16.75 5.51 -10.42
C ASP A 327 -16.00 6.86 -10.32
N TYR A 328 -16.09 7.53 -9.16
CA TYR A 328 -15.30 8.72 -8.85
C TYR A 328 -13.79 8.39 -8.83
N LEU A 329 -13.35 7.37 -8.10
CA LEU A 329 -11.95 6.96 -8.06
C LEU A 329 -11.41 6.67 -9.47
N TRP A 330 -12.19 5.91 -10.26
CA TRP A 330 -11.83 5.57 -11.63
C TRP A 330 -11.68 6.80 -12.54
N THR A 331 -12.58 7.77 -12.39
CA THR A 331 -12.60 8.99 -13.20
C THR A 331 -11.50 9.95 -12.79
N GLU A 332 -11.36 10.22 -11.49
CA GLU A 332 -10.36 11.15 -10.96
C GLU A 332 -8.94 10.63 -11.21
N ALA A 333 -8.69 9.32 -11.07
CA ALA A 333 -7.39 8.73 -11.39
C ALA A 333 -6.96 8.92 -12.86
N ARG A 334 -7.89 9.30 -13.75
CA ARG A 334 -7.68 9.52 -15.19
C ARG A 334 -8.00 10.96 -15.64
N ALA A 335 -8.23 11.89 -14.71
CA ALA A 335 -8.52 13.27 -15.05
C ALA A 335 -7.30 13.98 -15.64
N ASP A 336 -7.53 15.01 -16.47
CA ASP A 336 -6.45 15.84 -17.04
C ASP A 336 -5.65 16.60 -15.96
N THR A 337 -6.22 16.72 -14.75
CA THR A 337 -5.62 17.35 -13.56
C THR A 337 -4.74 16.39 -12.77
N THR A 338 -4.83 15.09 -13.04
CA THR A 338 -4.15 14.07 -12.25
C THR A 338 -2.70 13.93 -12.71
N PRO A 339 -1.72 14.03 -11.79
CA PRO A 339 -0.32 13.90 -12.12
C PRO A 339 -0.02 12.48 -12.62
N THR A 340 0.83 12.39 -13.64
CA THR A 340 1.32 11.11 -14.16
C THR A 340 2.74 10.81 -13.70
N ASP A 341 3.50 11.85 -13.33
CA ASP A 341 4.84 11.76 -12.79
C ASP A 341 4.77 11.87 -11.26
N VAL A 342 5.48 10.99 -10.55
CA VAL A 342 5.44 10.96 -9.09
C VAL A 342 5.97 12.25 -8.48
N THR A 343 6.90 12.95 -9.14
CA THR A 343 7.50 14.21 -8.65
C THR A 343 6.56 15.42 -8.76
N ASP A 344 5.45 15.28 -9.49
CA ASP A 344 4.42 16.32 -9.63
C ASP A 344 3.26 16.14 -8.62
N VAL A 345 3.27 15.09 -7.79
CA VAL A 345 2.22 14.82 -6.79
C VAL A 345 2.37 15.78 -5.61
N THR A 346 1.26 16.37 -5.16
CA THR A 346 1.16 17.19 -3.95
C THR A 346 0.07 16.66 -3.01
N VAL A 347 0.25 16.84 -1.71
CA VAL A 347 -0.77 16.53 -0.69
C VAL A 347 -1.31 17.83 -0.11
N ASP A 348 -2.44 18.30 -0.66
CA ASP A 348 -3.03 19.61 -0.34
C ASP A 348 -4.05 19.58 0.82
N THR A 349 -4.58 18.39 1.14
CA THR A 349 -5.61 18.19 2.18
C THR A 349 -5.21 17.00 3.03
N TRP A 350 -5.38 17.11 4.35
CA TRP A 350 -4.95 16.08 5.29
C TRP A 350 -5.91 15.90 6.46
N TRP A 351 -5.59 14.99 7.38
CA TRP A 351 -6.53 14.58 8.44
C TRP A 351 -6.88 15.71 9.41
N ASP A 352 -6.00 16.68 9.62
CA ASP A 352 -6.19 17.77 10.57
C ASP A 352 -7.23 18.79 10.09
N ASP A 353 -7.48 18.87 8.79
CA ASP A 353 -8.56 19.67 8.21
C ASP A 353 -9.95 19.19 8.67
N TYR A 354 -10.06 17.94 9.13
CA TYR A 354 -11.34 17.28 9.45
C TYR A 354 -11.46 16.84 10.91
N VAL A 355 -10.35 16.48 11.57
CA VAL A 355 -10.36 15.83 12.91
C VAL A 355 -11.12 16.60 13.99
N ASP A 356 -11.17 17.93 13.91
CA ASP A 356 -11.92 18.75 14.89
C ASP A 356 -13.44 18.61 14.80
N ASP A 357 -13.97 18.24 13.63
CA ASP A 357 -15.39 18.12 13.36
C ASP A 357 -15.91 16.66 13.44
N LEU A 358 -15.02 15.68 13.65
CA LEU A 358 -15.30 14.25 13.78
C LEU A 358 -15.86 13.83 15.16
#